data_AF-A0A6P9AIZ0-F1
#
_entry.id   AF-A0A6P9AIZ0-F1
#
_cell.length_a   1.000
_cell.length_b   1.000
_cell.length_c   1.000
_cell.angle_alpha   90.00
_cell.angle_beta   90.00
_cell.angle_gamma   90.00
#
_symmetry.space_group_name_H-M   'P 1'
#
loop_
_entity.id
_entity.type
_entity.pdbx_description
1 polymer ?
#
loop_
_entity_poly.entity_id
_entity_poly.type
_entity_poly.pdbx_seq_one_letter_code
_entity_poly.pdbx_strand_id
1 'polypeptide(L)'
;MDLHCNVQACRKPLTGTLWVTSCSHSFCEEHASTLTLKNIKCPACNTALGKRFDVIRQNSNPAEDYRAMLLVGLRPEIVLDMAMRAVSFWNYQVEHELKFQLTSAKRSREIAEKSKTTNMSLMKQIASTKKTSDCNERLVGDLKSTIRQLKEQITYKDRQLKKVQHLFDSFKSKTSFLPQEVENTSDNDSFDPKHNEFHEKNAPKKTDFVFEPRFAPQ
;
A
#
# COMPACT_ATOMS: atom_id res chain seq x y z
N MET A 1 -2.86 18.47 -33.34
CA MET A 1 -3.09 18.77 -31.91
C MET A 1 -4.58 18.69 -31.77
N ASP A 2 -5.03 17.70 -31.01
CA ASP A 2 -6.39 17.22 -31.12
C ASP A 2 -7.12 17.54 -29.82
N LEU A 3 -8.45 17.66 -29.88
CA LEU A 3 -9.23 17.92 -28.67
C LEU A 3 -9.26 16.67 -27.78
N HIS A 4 -9.15 16.88 -26.48
CA HIS A 4 -9.25 15.84 -25.47
C HIS A 4 -10.31 16.24 -24.44
N CYS A 5 -11.18 15.29 -24.07
CA CYS A 5 -12.24 15.51 -23.07
C CYS A 5 -11.71 16.26 -21.85
N ASN A 6 -12.30 17.42 -21.52
CA ASN A 6 -11.80 18.28 -20.44
C ASN A 6 -12.05 17.70 -19.03
N VAL A 7 -12.78 16.59 -18.91
CA VAL A 7 -12.84 15.82 -17.64
C VAL A 7 -11.47 15.20 -17.37
N GLN A 8 -10.86 15.60 -16.25
CA GLN A 8 -9.46 15.29 -15.91
C GLN A 8 -9.14 13.78 -15.85
N ALA A 9 -10.11 12.95 -15.46
CA ALA A 9 -9.96 11.50 -15.40
C ALA A 9 -10.22 10.77 -16.73
N CYS A 10 -10.83 11.46 -17.72
CA CYS A 10 -11.20 10.85 -18.99
C CYS A 10 -10.14 11.12 -20.06
N ARG A 11 -9.90 12.39 -20.39
CA ARG A 11 -8.92 12.86 -21.41
C ARG A 11 -8.97 12.16 -22.78
N LYS A 12 -10.03 11.41 -23.09
CA LYS A 12 -10.23 10.69 -24.37
C LYS A 12 -10.18 11.68 -25.54
N PRO A 13 -9.46 11.39 -26.64
CA PRO A 13 -9.45 12.25 -27.82
C PRO A 13 -10.85 12.33 -28.44
N LEU A 14 -11.22 13.51 -28.91
CA LEU A 14 -12.57 13.83 -29.40
C LEU A 14 -12.60 13.81 -30.93
N THR A 15 -12.55 12.60 -31.50
CA THR A 15 -12.53 12.37 -32.94
C THR A 15 -13.94 12.21 -33.51
N GLY A 16 -14.29 12.98 -34.54
CA GLY A 16 -15.61 12.92 -35.16
C GLY A 16 -16.62 13.69 -34.34
N THR A 17 -17.49 13.01 -33.59
CA THR A 17 -18.49 13.70 -32.76
C THR A 17 -17.89 14.17 -31.43
N LEU A 18 -18.11 15.44 -31.11
CA LEU A 18 -17.85 15.99 -29.78
C LEU A 18 -19.00 16.88 -29.30
N TRP A 19 -18.94 17.24 -28.02
CA TRP A 19 -19.85 18.20 -27.42
C TRP A 19 -19.07 19.39 -26.88
N VAL A 20 -19.52 20.61 -27.19
CA VAL A 20 -18.88 21.88 -26.79
C VAL A 20 -19.85 22.67 -25.92
N THR A 21 -19.33 23.35 -24.90
CA THR A 21 -20.10 24.25 -24.04
C THR A 21 -19.76 25.72 -24.26
N SER A 22 -20.68 26.63 -23.91
CA SER A 22 -20.46 28.09 -24.03
C SER A 22 -19.30 28.61 -23.15
N CYS A 23 -18.96 27.90 -22.07
CA CYS A 23 -17.76 28.13 -21.27
C CYS A 23 -16.48 27.52 -21.88
N SER A 24 -16.46 27.24 -23.19
CA SER A 24 -15.31 26.71 -23.94
C SER A 24 -14.72 25.40 -23.40
N HIS A 25 -15.56 24.47 -22.96
CA HIS A 25 -15.12 23.11 -22.61
C HIS A 25 -15.67 22.08 -23.61
N SER A 26 -14.95 20.97 -23.79
CA SER A 26 -15.23 19.93 -24.77
C SER A 26 -15.30 18.54 -24.13
N PHE A 27 -16.26 17.72 -24.58
CA PHE A 27 -16.60 16.44 -23.96
C PHE A 27 -16.89 15.36 -25.00
N CYS A 28 -16.62 14.09 -24.64
CA CYS A 28 -17.09 12.94 -25.38
C CYS A 28 -18.57 12.66 -25.06
N GLU A 29 -19.25 11.91 -25.94
CA GLU A 29 -20.67 11.53 -25.84
C GLU A 29 -21.04 10.98 -24.44
N GLU A 30 -20.17 10.14 -23.85
CA GLU A 30 -20.33 9.56 -22.50
C GLU A 30 -20.51 10.63 -21.41
N HIS A 31 -19.65 11.67 -21.41
CA HIS A 31 -19.70 12.73 -20.41
C HIS A 31 -20.77 13.78 -20.74
N ALA A 32 -21.02 14.03 -22.03
CA ALA A 32 -22.10 14.91 -22.48
C ALA A 32 -23.50 14.37 -22.13
N SER A 33 -23.65 13.05 -22.10
CA SER A 33 -24.90 12.39 -21.64
C SER A 33 -25.21 12.69 -20.16
N THR A 34 -24.20 13.03 -19.35
CA THR A 34 -24.41 13.44 -17.95
C THR A 34 -24.86 14.90 -17.82
N LEU A 35 -24.41 15.77 -18.73
CA LEU A 35 -24.85 17.16 -18.85
C LEU A 35 -26.35 17.27 -19.17
N THR A 36 -26.82 16.49 -20.14
CA THR A 36 -28.21 16.54 -20.61
C THR A 36 -29.21 15.91 -19.64
N LEU A 37 -28.80 14.92 -18.84
CA LEU A 37 -29.71 14.15 -17.98
C LEU A 37 -29.75 14.59 -16.51
N LYS A 38 -28.66 15.13 -15.95
CA LYS A 38 -28.56 15.35 -14.49
C LYS A 38 -27.87 16.64 -14.05
N ASN A 39 -27.10 17.32 -14.91
CA ASN A 39 -26.24 18.39 -14.44
C ASN A 39 -26.18 19.56 -15.44
N ILE A 40 -26.97 20.62 -15.17
CA ILE A 40 -26.96 21.88 -15.92
C ILE A 40 -25.72 22.73 -15.55
N LYS A 41 -24.57 22.07 -15.35
CA LYS A 41 -23.28 22.66 -14.95
C LYS A 41 -22.13 21.93 -15.62
N CYS A 42 -21.15 22.68 -16.13
CA CYS A 42 -19.98 22.14 -16.81
C CYS A 42 -19.16 21.20 -15.90
N PRO A 43 -18.91 19.92 -16.29
CA PRO A 43 -18.10 18.99 -15.50
C PRO A 43 -16.64 19.40 -15.24
N ALA A 44 -16.12 20.39 -15.98
CA ALA A 44 -14.74 20.86 -15.86
C ALA A 44 -14.60 22.15 -15.02
N CYS A 45 -15.55 23.09 -15.14
CA CYS A 45 -15.47 24.42 -14.48
C CYS A 45 -16.71 24.81 -13.65
N ASN A 46 -17.69 23.92 -13.50
CA ASN A 46 -18.93 24.09 -12.72
C ASN A 46 -19.85 25.29 -13.12
N THR A 47 -19.53 26.00 -14.20
CA THR A 47 -20.38 27.06 -14.78
C THR A 47 -21.75 26.51 -15.17
N ALA A 48 -22.83 27.21 -14.81
CA ALA A 48 -24.19 26.83 -15.16
C ALA A 48 -24.47 27.01 -16.67
N LEU A 49 -25.19 26.06 -17.27
CA LEU A 49 -25.38 25.90 -18.72
C LEU A 49 -26.88 25.89 -19.11
N GLY A 50 -27.62 26.91 -18.70
CA GLY A 50 -29.08 26.97 -18.79
C GLY A 50 -29.67 27.55 -20.08
N LYS A 51 -28.84 28.05 -21.01
CA LYS A 51 -29.31 28.70 -22.25
C LYS A 51 -29.38 27.71 -23.42
N ARG A 52 -30.22 28.03 -24.42
CA ARG A 52 -30.48 27.23 -25.64
C ARG A 52 -29.23 26.76 -26.40
N PHE A 53 -28.09 27.45 -26.27
CA PHE A 53 -26.83 27.13 -26.94
C PHE A 53 -25.65 26.98 -25.96
N ASP A 54 -25.90 26.78 -24.66
CA ASP A 54 -24.83 26.55 -23.67
C ASP A 54 -24.17 25.17 -23.79
N VAL A 55 -24.81 24.23 -24.49
CA VAL A 55 -24.30 22.90 -24.85
C VAL A 55 -24.68 22.62 -26.31
N ILE A 56 -23.71 22.28 -27.16
CA ILE A 56 -23.94 21.91 -28.57
C ILE A 56 -23.19 20.62 -28.92
N ARG A 57 -23.82 19.76 -29.72
CA ARG A 57 -23.18 18.61 -30.37
C ARG A 57 -22.61 19.07 -31.71
N GLN A 58 -21.36 18.70 -32.01
CA GLN A 58 -20.63 19.13 -33.21
C GLN A 58 -19.81 17.99 -33.81
N ASN A 59 -19.56 18.09 -35.12
CA ASN A 59 -18.57 17.24 -35.79
C ASN A 59 -17.24 18.01 -35.90
N SER A 60 -16.14 17.41 -35.45
CA SER A 60 -14.79 17.97 -35.55
C SER A 60 -14.28 18.09 -36.99
N ASN A 61 -14.79 17.26 -37.89
CA ASN A 61 -14.40 17.22 -39.30
C ASN A 61 -15.61 16.92 -40.21
N PRO A 62 -16.49 17.90 -40.48
CA PRO A 62 -17.60 17.74 -41.41
C PRO A 62 -17.16 17.82 -42.87
N ALA A 63 -17.96 17.23 -43.76
CA ALA A 63 -17.73 17.20 -45.20
C ALA A 63 -17.54 18.60 -45.81
N GLU A 64 -16.80 18.69 -46.92
CA GLU A 64 -16.45 19.97 -47.55
C GLU A 64 -17.68 20.74 -48.04
N ASP A 65 -18.58 20.06 -48.75
CA ASP A 65 -19.82 20.67 -49.25
C ASP A 65 -20.67 21.23 -48.10
N TYR A 66 -20.70 20.53 -46.95
CA TYR A 66 -21.39 21.01 -45.75
C TYR A 66 -20.72 22.25 -45.15
N ARG A 67 -19.38 22.29 -45.11
CA ARG A 67 -18.61 23.47 -44.68
C ARG A 67 -18.87 24.67 -45.60
N ALA A 68 -18.94 24.46 -46.92
CA ALA A 68 -19.26 25.50 -47.89
C ALA A 68 -20.70 26.00 -47.73
N MET A 69 -21.69 25.10 -47.68
CA MET A 69 -23.11 25.44 -47.58
C MET A 69 -23.49 26.15 -46.28
N LEU A 70 -22.77 25.93 -45.18
CA LEU A 70 -22.92 26.69 -43.94
C LEU A 70 -22.54 28.18 -44.05
N LEU A 71 -21.76 28.57 -45.07
CA LEU A 71 -21.28 29.94 -45.26
C LEU A 71 -22.05 30.70 -46.36
N VAL A 72 -22.81 30.01 -47.21
CA VAL A 72 -23.59 30.62 -48.29
C VAL A 72 -24.66 31.57 -47.73
N GLY A 73 -24.67 32.80 -48.22
CA GLY A 73 -25.62 33.84 -47.78
C GLY A 73 -25.25 34.58 -46.48
N LEU A 74 -24.17 34.19 -45.79
CA LEU A 74 -23.63 34.98 -44.69
C LEU A 74 -22.85 36.19 -45.20
N ARG A 75 -22.90 37.31 -44.48
CA ARG A 75 -22.04 38.47 -44.76
C ARG A 75 -20.61 38.23 -44.24
N PRO A 76 -19.58 38.81 -44.87
CA PRO A 76 -18.19 38.62 -44.47
C PRO A 76 -17.92 38.89 -42.98
N GLU A 77 -18.53 39.92 -42.39
CA GLU A 77 -18.34 40.26 -40.97
C GLU A 77 -18.79 39.12 -40.03
N ILE A 78 -19.84 38.39 -40.39
CA ILE A 78 -20.38 37.26 -39.61
C ILE A 78 -19.42 36.07 -39.71
N VAL A 79 -18.92 35.78 -40.91
CA VAL A 79 -17.95 34.70 -41.15
C VAL A 79 -16.65 34.96 -40.39
N LEU A 80 -16.19 36.22 -40.35
CA LEU A 80 -15.00 36.62 -39.60
C LEU A 80 -15.21 36.52 -38.08
N ASP A 81 -16.36 36.94 -37.54
CA ASP A 81 -16.70 36.76 -36.12
C ASP A 81 -16.74 35.27 -35.73
N MET A 82 -17.37 34.42 -36.56
CA MET A 82 -17.37 32.96 -36.36
C MET A 82 -15.95 32.38 -36.37
N ALA A 83 -15.09 32.80 -37.30
CA ALA A 83 -13.70 32.35 -37.39
C ALA A 83 -12.87 32.80 -36.16
N MET A 84 -13.01 34.06 -35.71
CA MET A 84 -12.34 34.56 -34.52
C MET A 84 -12.75 33.80 -33.24
N ARG A 85 -14.04 33.44 -33.11
CA ARG A 85 -14.54 32.61 -32.01
C ARG A 85 -13.96 31.20 -32.05
N ALA A 86 -13.89 30.57 -33.22
CA ALA A 86 -13.30 29.25 -33.39
C ALA A 86 -11.81 29.22 -33.04
N VAL A 87 -11.04 30.21 -33.50
CA VAL A 87 -9.61 30.38 -33.13
C VAL A 87 -9.44 30.62 -31.63
N SER A 88 -10.27 31.47 -31.03
CA SER A 88 -10.23 31.75 -29.59
C SER A 88 -10.50 30.50 -28.74
N PHE A 89 -11.50 29.70 -29.13
CA PHE A 89 -11.78 28.40 -28.53
C PHE A 89 -10.59 27.44 -28.67
N TRP A 90 -9.97 27.36 -29.86
CA TRP A 90 -8.84 26.45 -30.07
C TRP A 90 -7.62 26.83 -29.24
N ASN A 91 -7.30 28.12 -29.17
CA ASN A 91 -6.22 28.65 -28.32
C ASN A 91 -6.47 28.31 -26.83
N TYR A 92 -7.70 28.42 -26.36
CA TYR A 92 -8.07 28.02 -24.99
C TYR A 92 -7.82 26.51 -24.74
N GLN A 93 -8.17 25.63 -25.68
CA GLN A 93 -7.91 24.20 -25.53
C GLN A 93 -6.41 23.87 -25.54
N VAL A 94 -5.63 24.52 -26.40
CA VAL A 94 -4.16 24.36 -26.45
C VAL A 94 -3.51 24.83 -25.15
N GLU A 95 -3.93 25.97 -24.60
CA GLU A 95 -3.41 26.47 -23.32
C GLU A 95 -3.83 25.57 -22.14
N HIS A 96 -5.07 25.08 -22.12
CA HIS A 96 -5.57 24.14 -21.13
C HIS A 96 -4.81 22.79 -21.18
N GLU A 97 -4.54 22.26 -22.38
CA GLU A 97 -3.73 21.06 -22.58
C GLU A 97 -2.30 21.28 -22.05
N LEU A 98 -1.65 22.38 -22.40
CA LEU A 98 -0.30 22.69 -21.94
C LEU A 98 -0.22 22.79 -20.41
N LYS A 99 -1.20 23.43 -19.76
CA LYS A 99 -1.33 23.50 -18.30
C LYS A 99 -1.52 22.11 -17.67
N PHE A 100 -2.35 21.25 -18.27
CA PHE A 100 -2.56 19.87 -17.83
C PHE A 100 -1.28 19.04 -17.94
N GLN A 101 -0.61 19.05 -19.09
CA GLN A 101 0.62 18.29 -19.32
C GLN A 101 1.76 18.74 -18.40
N LEU A 102 1.95 20.05 -18.21
CA LEU A 102 2.93 20.60 -17.27
C LEU A 102 2.68 20.15 -15.83
N THR A 103 1.41 20.13 -15.41
CA THR A 103 1.01 19.71 -14.05
C THR A 103 1.19 18.20 -13.85
N SER A 104 0.82 17.40 -14.86
CA SER A 104 1.04 15.95 -14.89
C SER A 104 2.54 15.62 -14.79
N ALA A 105 3.39 16.29 -15.58
CA ALA A 105 4.83 16.11 -15.57
C ALA A 105 5.47 16.50 -14.21
N LYS A 106 5.00 17.58 -13.56
CA LYS A 106 5.43 17.93 -12.19
C LYS A 106 5.08 16.82 -11.19
N ARG A 107 3.81 16.39 -11.15
CA ARG A 107 3.34 15.31 -10.26
C ARG A 107 4.11 14.00 -10.48
N SER A 108 4.41 13.65 -11.74
CA SER A 108 5.22 12.48 -12.09
C SER A 108 6.64 12.55 -11.49
N ARG A 109 7.34 13.69 -11.64
CA ARG A 109 8.67 13.92 -11.06
C ARG A 109 8.66 13.85 -9.53
N GLU A 110 7.66 14.45 -8.89
CA GLU A 110 7.51 14.38 -7.43
C GLU A 110 7.33 12.95 -6.92
N ILE A 111 6.53 12.13 -7.62
CA ILE A 111 6.34 10.71 -7.29
C ILE A 111 7.65 9.94 -7.52
N ALA A 112 8.40 10.24 -8.59
CA ALA A 112 9.69 9.61 -8.87
C ALA A 112 10.74 9.91 -7.78
N GLU A 113 10.91 11.17 -7.35
CA GLU A 113 11.86 11.53 -6.29
C GLU A 113 11.41 11.02 -4.90
N LYS A 114 10.09 10.97 -4.62
CA LYS A 114 9.55 10.31 -3.42
C LYS A 114 9.86 8.81 -3.43
N SER A 115 9.66 8.11 -4.55
CA SER A 115 10.00 6.69 -4.72
C SER A 115 11.51 6.43 -4.59
N LYS A 116 12.34 7.26 -5.21
CA LYS A 116 13.81 7.21 -5.12
C LYS A 116 14.31 7.40 -3.68
N THR A 117 13.71 8.32 -2.91
CA THR A 117 14.09 8.56 -1.51
C THR A 117 13.59 7.46 -0.56
N THR A 118 12.39 6.92 -0.75
CA THR A 118 11.93 5.75 0.02
C THR A 118 12.76 4.51 -0.29
N ASN A 119 13.06 4.24 -1.56
CA ASN A 119 13.94 3.13 -1.97
C ASN A 119 15.35 3.28 -1.38
N MET A 120 15.92 4.49 -1.38
CA MET A 120 17.22 4.77 -0.75
C MET A 120 17.20 4.50 0.77
N SER A 121 16.09 4.80 1.45
CA SER A 121 15.91 4.48 2.88
C SER A 121 15.78 2.97 3.11
N LEU A 122 14.95 2.29 2.32
CA LEU A 122 14.72 0.85 2.39
C LEU A 122 16.01 0.06 2.13
N MET A 123 16.81 0.46 1.13
CA MET A 123 18.11 -0.17 0.85
C MET A 123 19.10 -0.05 2.02
N LYS A 124 19.09 1.08 2.75
CA LYS A 124 19.88 1.23 3.99
C LYS A 124 19.39 0.29 5.10
N GLN A 125 18.06 0.17 5.28
CA GLN A 125 17.47 -0.75 6.24
C GLN A 125 17.80 -2.22 5.91
N ILE A 126 17.68 -2.62 4.65
CA ILE A 126 18.07 -3.96 4.16
C ILE A 126 19.55 -4.23 4.46
N ALA A 127 20.45 -3.26 4.20
CA ALA A 127 21.86 -3.42 4.50
C ALA A 127 22.15 -3.59 6.01
N SER A 128 21.47 -2.83 6.88
CA SER A 128 21.61 -3.01 8.34
C SER A 128 21.03 -4.35 8.83
N THR A 129 19.86 -4.76 8.34
CA THR A 129 19.21 -6.01 8.72
C THR A 129 19.98 -7.23 8.22
N LYS A 130 20.60 -7.14 7.03
CA LYS A 130 21.53 -8.18 6.57
C LYS A 130 22.73 -8.29 7.51
N LYS A 131 23.38 -7.17 7.86
CA LYS A 131 24.53 -7.18 8.78
C LYS A 131 24.20 -7.77 10.17
N THR A 132 23.00 -7.55 10.70
CA THR A 132 22.58 -8.19 11.95
C THR A 132 22.23 -9.67 11.77
N SER A 133 21.63 -10.06 10.64
CA SER A 133 21.43 -11.47 10.28
C SER A 133 22.76 -12.23 10.17
N ASP A 134 23.74 -11.70 9.43
CA ASP A 134 25.09 -12.26 9.26
C ASP A 134 25.84 -12.40 10.61
N CYS A 135 25.51 -11.56 11.60
CA CYS A 135 26.05 -11.63 12.96
C CYS A 135 25.33 -12.70 13.81
N ASN A 136 24.01 -12.73 13.76
CA ASN A 136 23.18 -13.69 14.48
C ASN A 136 23.46 -15.14 14.01
N GLU A 137 23.70 -15.34 12.70
CA GLU A 137 24.03 -16.66 12.14
C GLU A 137 25.35 -17.21 12.70
N ARG A 138 26.37 -16.34 12.86
CA ARG A 138 27.64 -16.70 13.51
C ARG A 138 27.43 -17.10 14.97
N LEU A 139 26.73 -16.25 15.74
CA LEU A 139 26.41 -16.52 17.14
C LEU A 139 25.61 -17.83 17.32
N VAL A 140 24.68 -18.12 16.40
CA VAL A 140 23.96 -19.41 16.37
C VAL A 140 24.91 -20.58 16.06
N GLY A 141 25.94 -20.38 15.23
CA GLY A 141 27.03 -21.36 15.03
C GLY A 141 27.83 -21.62 16.31
N ASP A 142 28.26 -20.56 16.99
CA ASP A 142 29.07 -20.63 18.22
C ASP A 142 28.29 -21.24 19.40
N LEU A 143 26.99 -20.93 19.52
CA LEU A 143 26.10 -21.58 20.49
C LEU A 143 25.91 -23.07 20.14
N LYS A 144 25.78 -23.44 18.86
CA LYS A 144 25.69 -24.85 18.42
C LYS A 144 26.98 -25.64 18.69
N SER A 145 28.16 -25.04 18.57
CA SER A 145 29.42 -25.71 18.92
C SER A 145 29.57 -25.86 20.44
N THR A 146 29.25 -24.82 21.21
CA THR A 146 29.25 -24.85 22.68
C THR A 146 28.29 -25.91 23.24
N ILE A 147 27.05 -25.99 22.73
CA ILE A 147 26.07 -27.01 23.11
C ILE A 147 26.58 -28.44 22.83
N ARG A 148 27.36 -28.62 21.75
CA ARG A 148 27.96 -29.92 21.41
C ARG A 148 29.02 -30.32 22.44
N GLN A 149 29.96 -29.42 22.75
CA GLN A 149 31.00 -29.63 23.74
C GLN A 149 30.42 -29.91 25.15
N LEU A 150 29.37 -29.19 25.55
CA LEU A 150 28.70 -29.43 26.83
C LEU A 150 28.01 -30.80 26.88
N LYS A 151 27.36 -31.24 25.79
CA LYS A 151 26.78 -32.60 25.69
C LYS A 151 27.87 -33.68 25.76
N GLU A 152 29.00 -33.48 25.09
CA GLU A 152 30.16 -34.37 25.15
C GLU A 152 30.69 -34.48 26.59
N GLN A 153 30.85 -33.35 27.31
CA GLN A 153 31.26 -33.35 28.71
C GLN A 153 30.23 -34.04 29.63
N ILE A 154 28.92 -33.83 29.44
CA ILE A 154 27.88 -34.53 30.22
C ILE A 154 27.98 -36.04 30.00
N THR A 155 28.03 -36.52 28.76
CA THR A 155 28.14 -37.97 28.50
C THR A 155 29.45 -38.57 29.01
N TYR A 156 30.54 -37.79 29.07
CA TYR A 156 31.78 -38.21 29.74
C TYR A 156 31.61 -38.30 31.26
N LYS A 157 30.99 -37.31 31.91
CA LYS A 157 30.70 -37.30 33.35
C LYS A 157 29.76 -38.45 33.75
N ASP A 158 28.70 -38.71 32.97
CA ASP A 158 27.79 -39.86 33.16
C ASP A 158 28.53 -41.20 33.12
N ARG A 159 29.48 -41.36 32.18
CA ARG A 159 30.31 -42.57 32.10
C ARG A 159 31.21 -42.74 33.33
N GLN A 160 31.70 -41.65 33.93
CA GLN A 160 32.49 -41.72 35.16
C GLN A 160 31.60 -41.97 36.39
N LEU A 161 30.42 -41.33 36.48
CA LEU A 161 29.43 -41.58 37.53
C LEU A 161 29.02 -43.06 37.55
N LYS A 162 28.66 -43.64 36.39
CA LYS A 162 28.29 -45.06 36.29
C LYS A 162 29.40 -46.02 36.76
N LYS A 163 30.68 -45.68 36.55
CA LYS A 163 31.80 -46.47 37.10
C LYS A 163 31.89 -46.35 38.62
N VAL A 164 31.82 -45.13 39.17
CA VAL A 164 31.87 -44.89 40.62
C VAL A 164 30.70 -45.56 41.32
N GLN A 165 29.52 -45.50 40.72
CA GLN A 165 28.29 -46.13 41.23
C GLN A 165 28.41 -47.67 41.20
N HIS A 166 28.85 -48.26 40.09
CA HIS A 166 29.16 -49.71 40.03
C HIS A 166 30.24 -50.12 41.06
N LEU A 167 31.27 -49.29 41.29
CA LEU A 167 32.27 -49.55 42.32
C LEU A 167 31.65 -49.52 43.72
N PHE A 168 30.86 -48.49 44.03
CA PHE A 168 30.12 -48.35 45.29
C PHE A 168 29.17 -49.52 45.55
N ASP A 169 28.36 -49.89 44.56
CA ASP A 169 27.46 -51.05 44.65
C ASP A 169 28.25 -52.35 44.84
N SER A 170 29.37 -52.54 44.13
CA SER A 170 30.25 -53.70 44.32
C SER A 170 30.96 -53.74 45.67
N PHE A 171 31.15 -52.59 46.33
CA PHE A 171 31.59 -52.52 47.72
C PHE A 171 30.44 -52.85 48.66
N LYS A 172 29.26 -52.25 48.49
CA LYS A 172 28.06 -52.53 49.28
C LYS A 172 27.70 -54.02 49.30
N SER A 173 27.76 -54.69 48.15
CA SER A 173 27.55 -56.15 48.01
C SER A 173 28.66 -57.02 48.62
N LYS A 174 29.84 -56.45 48.94
CA LYS A 174 30.91 -57.14 49.68
C LYS A 174 30.80 -56.90 51.19
N THR A 175 30.31 -55.72 51.60
CA THR A 175 30.10 -55.38 53.03
C THR A 175 28.81 -56.02 53.59
N SER A 176 27.88 -56.47 52.74
CA SER A 176 26.64 -57.14 53.15
C SER A 176 26.86 -58.59 53.61
N PHE A 177 27.61 -58.77 54.70
CA PHE A 177 27.81 -60.04 55.41
C PHE A 177 27.97 -59.85 56.94
N LEU A 178 27.15 -58.97 57.54
CA LEU A 178 26.85 -58.95 58.98
C LEU A 178 25.33 -58.70 59.19
N PRO A 179 24.66 -59.35 60.17
CA PRO A 179 23.20 -59.27 60.36
C PRO A 179 22.75 -58.42 61.56
N GLN A 180 21.56 -57.79 61.46
CA GLN A 180 20.71 -57.28 62.56
C GLN A 180 21.32 -56.16 63.45
N GLU A 181 20.63 -55.22 64.12
CA GLU A 181 19.26 -54.64 64.08
C GLU A 181 19.38 -53.23 64.80
N VAL A 182 18.42 -52.38 65.16
CA VAL A 182 16.95 -52.34 65.28
C VAL A 182 16.46 -50.88 65.00
N GLU A 183 15.16 -50.69 64.77
CA GLU A 183 14.35 -49.53 65.19
C GLU A 183 14.38 -48.17 64.44
N ASN A 184 13.34 -47.37 64.73
CA ASN A 184 13.02 -46.09 64.08
C ASN A 184 13.41 -44.90 64.97
N THR A 185 13.76 -43.78 64.34
CA THR A 185 13.27 -42.46 64.78
C THR A 185 12.96 -41.59 63.58
N SER A 186 11.76 -41.01 63.57
CA SER A 186 11.46 -39.81 62.80
C SER A 186 11.84 -38.60 63.64
N ASP A 187 12.58 -37.66 63.09
CA ASP A 187 12.53 -36.27 63.54
C ASP A 187 12.53 -35.33 62.34
N ASN A 188 11.65 -34.34 62.40
CA ASN A 188 11.72 -33.16 61.54
C ASN A 188 12.82 -32.25 62.09
N ASP A 189 13.54 -31.53 61.21
CA ASP A 189 13.31 -30.09 61.24
C ASP A 189 13.56 -29.37 59.91
N SER A 190 12.90 -28.23 59.75
CA SER A 190 12.70 -27.55 58.47
C SER A 190 13.69 -26.42 58.22
N PHE A 191 14.09 -26.21 56.95
CA PHE A 191 14.40 -24.84 56.49
C PHE A 191 14.07 -24.56 55.01
N ASP A 192 12.77 -24.43 54.76
CA ASP A 192 12.13 -23.42 53.89
C ASP A 192 12.78 -23.04 52.53
N PRO A 193 12.38 -23.70 51.42
CA PRO A 193 12.52 -23.19 50.07
C PRO A 193 11.32 -22.28 49.71
N LYS A 194 11.47 -20.97 49.88
CA LYS A 194 10.37 -20.01 49.68
C LYS A 194 9.77 -20.02 48.27
N HIS A 195 8.44 -19.94 48.26
CA HIS A 195 7.54 -19.57 47.15
C HIS A 195 8.19 -18.69 46.06
N ASN A 196 7.86 -18.98 44.79
CA ASN A 196 6.65 -18.32 44.27
C ASN A 196 5.90 -19.14 43.20
N GLU A 197 4.61 -18.84 43.06
CA GLU A 197 3.63 -19.71 42.41
C GLU A 197 3.47 -19.53 40.90
N PHE A 198 2.90 -20.58 40.30
CA PHE A 198 2.50 -20.66 38.90
C PHE A 198 1.23 -19.83 38.66
N HIS A 199 1.37 -18.54 38.34
CA HIS A 199 0.22 -17.66 38.09
C HIS A 199 -0.39 -17.85 36.69
N GLU A 200 -1.07 -18.98 36.49
CA GLU A 200 -1.92 -19.19 35.32
C GLU A 200 -3.23 -18.40 35.45
N LYS A 201 -3.34 -17.26 34.74
CA LYS A 201 -4.62 -16.60 34.38
C LYS A 201 -4.44 -15.51 33.34
N ASN A 202 -5.52 -15.29 32.57
CA ASN A 202 -5.79 -14.14 31.70
C ASN A 202 -4.88 -13.98 30.46
N ALA A 203 -5.21 -14.73 29.40
CA ALA A 203 -4.90 -14.31 28.03
C ALA A 203 -5.68 -13.01 27.67
N PRO A 204 -5.06 -12.01 27.03
CA PRO A 204 -5.79 -10.89 26.45
C PRO A 204 -6.62 -11.37 25.25
N LYS A 205 -7.90 -11.00 25.21
CA LYS A 205 -8.82 -11.36 24.13
C LYS A 205 -8.37 -10.73 22.80
N LYS A 206 -8.56 -11.43 21.70
CA LYS A 206 -8.64 -10.79 20.38
C LYS A 206 -9.79 -9.78 20.41
N THR A 207 -9.49 -8.52 20.14
CA THR A 207 -10.50 -7.55 19.70
C THR A 207 -10.49 -7.54 18.18
N ASP A 208 -11.43 -8.23 17.56
CA ASP A 208 -11.60 -8.21 16.12
C ASP A 208 -11.98 -6.79 15.68
N PHE A 209 -11.08 -6.12 14.95
CA PHE A 209 -11.32 -4.78 14.39
C PHE A 209 -12.26 -4.90 13.18
N VAL A 210 -13.55 -5.07 13.45
CA VAL A 210 -14.61 -4.98 12.44
C VAL A 210 -14.74 -3.51 12.02
N PHE A 211 -14.50 -3.24 10.75
CA PHE A 211 -14.51 -1.90 10.18
C PHE A 211 -15.93 -1.54 9.72
N GLU A 212 -16.75 -0.95 10.61
CA GLU A 212 -18.08 -0.45 10.24
C GLU A 212 -18.00 0.85 9.42
N PRO A 213 -18.56 0.90 8.19
CA PRO A 213 -18.59 2.10 7.38
C PRO A 213 -19.68 3.06 7.89
N ARG A 214 -19.26 4.13 8.58
CA ARG A 214 -20.17 5.14 9.13
C ARG A 214 -20.71 6.07 8.05
N PHE A 215 -21.81 5.68 7.40
CA PHE A 215 -22.62 6.60 6.60
C PHE A 215 -23.51 7.46 7.50
N ALA A 216 -23.48 8.78 7.29
CA ALA A 216 -24.46 9.72 7.81
C ALA A 216 -25.09 10.47 6.61
N PRO A 217 -26.40 10.76 6.63
CA PRO A 217 -27.11 11.23 5.43
C PRO A 217 -27.06 12.75 5.25
N GLN A 218 -26.75 13.18 4.02
CA GLN A 218 -27.18 14.43 3.38
C GLN A 218 -27.36 14.18 1.88
#